data_AF-A0A0N8BB85-F1
#
_entry.id   AF-A0A0N8BB85-F1
#
_cell.length_a   1.000
_cell.length_b   1.000
_cell.length_c   1.000
_cell.angle_alpha   90.00
_cell.angle_beta   90.00
_cell.angle_gamma   90.00
#
_symmetry.space_group_name_H-M   'P 1'
#
loop_
_entity.id
_entity.type
_entity.pdbx_description
1 polymer ?
#
loop_
_entity_poly.entity_id
_entity_poly.type
_entity_poly.pdbx_seq_one_letter_code
_entity_poly.pdbx_strand_id
1 'polypeptide(L)'
;MNLFIVAALLAVAAAAPSSYNKAPEIAIVAQSDVRNVDGSGAWSYAGSDGTTRDESYAQKQLAAQSSYGKDAYGKEYESGAGHTNKGSTYYISPEGQKITLNWVADENGFQPKGDHLPVAPVHVYELPVAPALPYVRSGPGF
;
A
#
# COMPACT_ATOMS: atom_id res chain seq x y z
N MET A 1 -33.76 22.95 51.92
CA MET A 1 -33.12 21.61 51.87
C MET A 1 -33.77 20.72 50.81
N ASN A 2 -35.10 20.54 50.82
CA ASN A 2 -35.79 19.63 49.89
C ASN A 2 -35.66 19.99 48.40
N LEU A 3 -35.61 21.28 48.05
CA LEU A 3 -35.50 21.71 46.65
C LEU A 3 -34.16 21.33 45.99
N PHE A 4 -33.07 21.35 46.76
CA PHE A 4 -31.74 20.95 46.27
C PHE A 4 -31.64 19.45 46.02
N ILE A 5 -32.35 18.64 46.80
CA ILE A 5 -32.40 17.19 46.63
C ILE A 5 -33.15 16.82 45.35
N VAL A 6 -34.28 17.49 45.09
CA VAL A 6 -35.06 17.29 43.86
C VAL A 6 -34.27 17.72 42.62
N ALA A 7 -33.57 18.85 42.68
CA ALA A 7 -32.72 19.32 41.58
C ALA A 7 -31.54 18.37 41.30
N ALA A 8 -30.92 17.81 42.35
CA ALA A 8 -29.84 16.84 42.20
C ALA A 8 -30.33 15.52 41.56
N LEU A 9 -31.50 15.01 41.95
CA LEU A 9 -32.09 13.80 41.36
C LEU A 9 -32.47 14.00 39.88
N LEU A 10 -32.97 15.19 39.51
CA LEU A 10 -33.27 15.53 38.12
C LEU A 10 -32.00 15.64 37.27
N ALA A 11 -30.91 16.20 37.81
CA ALA A 11 -29.63 16.27 37.11
C ALA A 11 -29.04 14.87 36.84
N VAL A 12 -29.16 13.94 37.79
CA VAL A 12 -28.75 12.54 37.61
C VAL A 12 -29.61 11.83 36.56
N ALA A 13 -30.92 12.09 36.53
CA ALA A 13 -31.81 11.53 35.52
C ALA A 13 -31.56 12.07 34.10
N ALA A 14 -31.16 13.35 33.97
CA ALA A 14 -30.85 13.98 32.69
C ALA A 14 -29.44 13.62 32.17
N ALA A 15 -28.53 13.19 33.04
CA ALA A 15 -27.19 12.72 32.69
C ALA A 15 -27.19 11.27 32.18
N ALA A 16 -28.18 10.89 31.37
CA ALA A 16 -28.15 9.62 30.66
C ALA A 16 -26.85 9.58 29.83
N PRO A 17 -26.05 8.50 29.90
CA PRO A 17 -24.84 8.38 29.09
C PRO A 17 -25.23 8.59 27.63
N SER A 18 -24.48 9.46 26.93
CA SER A 18 -24.68 9.63 25.50
C SER A 18 -24.66 8.25 24.85
N SER A 19 -25.75 7.89 24.19
CA SER A 19 -25.79 6.65 23.41
C SER A 19 -24.85 6.85 22.23
N TYR A 20 -23.58 6.54 22.44
CA TYR A 20 -22.62 6.39 21.37
C TYR A 20 -23.12 5.21 20.53
N ASN A 21 -23.61 5.50 19.33
CA ASN A 21 -23.97 4.47 18.37
C ASN A 21 -22.67 3.73 18.00
N LYS A 22 -22.32 2.70 18.77
CA LYS A 22 -21.18 1.81 18.49
C LYS A 22 -21.49 1.19 17.13
N ALA A 23 -20.63 1.47 16.15
CA ALA A 23 -20.67 0.77 14.87
C ALA A 23 -20.69 -0.74 15.12
N PRO A 24 -21.36 -1.54 14.27
CA PRO A 24 -21.36 -2.98 14.41
C PRO A 24 -19.92 -3.50 14.52
N GLU A 25 -19.70 -4.42 15.44
CA GLU A 25 -18.40 -5.03 15.62
C GLU A 25 -18.07 -5.91 14.42
N ILE A 26 -16.89 -5.71 13.84
CA ILE A 26 -16.40 -6.51 12.72
C ILE A 26 -15.61 -7.68 13.30
N ALA A 27 -16.17 -8.89 13.24
CA ALA A 27 -15.54 -10.11 13.72
C ALA A 27 -14.69 -10.76 12.62
N ILE A 28 -13.62 -11.45 12.99
CA ILE A 28 -12.86 -12.29 12.05
C ILE A 28 -13.62 -13.60 11.85
N VAL A 29 -14.06 -13.88 10.62
CA VAL A 29 -14.83 -15.08 10.26
C VAL A 29 -13.95 -16.21 9.70
N ALA A 30 -12.77 -15.88 9.18
CA ALA A 30 -11.78 -16.86 8.75
C ALA A 30 -10.37 -16.27 8.89
N GLN A 31 -9.39 -17.13 9.19
CA GLN A 31 -7.98 -16.75 9.28
C GLN A 31 -7.09 -17.95 8.89
N SER A 32 -5.96 -17.66 8.23
CA SER A 32 -4.88 -18.60 7.97
C SER A 32 -3.53 -17.94 8.24
N ASP A 33 -2.58 -18.69 8.80
CA ASP A 33 -1.20 -18.25 9.05
C ASP A 33 -0.29 -19.45 8.82
N VAL A 34 0.57 -19.35 7.80
CA VAL A 34 1.54 -20.36 7.40
C VAL A 34 2.93 -19.73 7.46
N ARG A 35 3.82 -20.35 8.25
CA ARG A 35 5.21 -19.92 8.40
C ARG A 35 6.13 -21.08 8.11
N ASN A 36 6.96 -20.93 7.09
CA ASN A 36 7.89 -21.95 6.67
C ASN A 36 9.29 -21.68 7.27
N VAL A 37 10.09 -22.74 7.40
CA VAL A 37 11.46 -22.66 7.94
C VAL A 37 12.41 -21.92 6.99
N ASP A 38 12.10 -21.89 5.69
CA ASP A 38 12.89 -21.23 4.66
C ASP A 38 12.70 -19.70 4.61
N GLY A 39 11.96 -19.12 5.56
CA GLY A 39 11.68 -17.69 5.61
C GLY A 39 10.54 -17.25 4.68
N SER A 40 9.87 -18.17 4.00
CA SER A 40 8.61 -17.89 3.30
C SER A 40 7.40 -18.08 4.19
N GLY A 41 6.28 -17.49 3.79
CA GLY A 41 5.02 -17.66 4.49
C GLY A 41 3.85 -17.04 3.76
N ALA A 42 2.68 -17.28 4.31
CA ALA A 42 1.44 -16.67 3.84
C ALA A 42 0.49 -16.49 5.02
N TRP A 43 -0.26 -15.39 5.00
CA TRP A 43 -1.29 -15.14 6.00
C TRP A 43 -2.52 -14.53 5.34
N SER A 44 -3.69 -14.84 5.87
CA SER A 44 -4.92 -14.25 5.41
C SER A 44 -5.97 -14.13 6.51
N TYR A 45 -6.91 -13.21 6.33
CA TYR A 45 -8.14 -13.15 7.13
C TYR A 45 -9.34 -12.66 6.31
N ALA A 46 -10.53 -12.99 6.81
CA ALA A 46 -11.79 -12.43 6.37
C ALA A 46 -12.56 -11.86 7.56
N GLY A 47 -13.08 -10.64 7.42
CA GLY A 47 -13.96 -9.98 8.36
C GLY A 47 -15.44 -10.26 8.05
N SER A 48 -16.29 -10.12 9.06
CA SER A 48 -17.75 -10.31 8.96
C SER A 48 -18.44 -9.25 8.09
N ASP A 49 -17.74 -8.16 7.80
CA ASP A 49 -18.14 -7.10 6.86
C ASP A 49 -17.81 -7.44 5.39
N GLY A 50 -17.21 -8.61 5.14
CA GLY A 50 -16.77 -9.05 3.82
C GLY A 50 -15.38 -8.53 3.43
N THR A 51 -14.71 -7.74 4.27
CA THR A 51 -13.32 -7.31 4.02
C THR A 51 -12.39 -8.50 4.12
N THR A 52 -11.45 -8.64 3.19
CA THR A 52 -10.43 -9.69 3.24
C THR A 52 -9.05 -9.13 2.99
N ARG A 53 -8.06 -9.86 3.47
CA ARG A 53 -6.66 -9.60 3.18
C ARG A 53 -5.92 -10.92 3.08
N ASP A 54 -5.12 -11.03 2.05
CA ASP A 54 -4.24 -12.15 1.77
C ASP A 54 -2.86 -11.62 1.45
N GLU A 55 -1.83 -12.26 2.00
CA GLU A 55 -0.44 -11.86 1.80
C GLU A 55 0.45 -13.10 1.79
N SER A 56 1.45 -13.09 0.90
CA SER A 56 2.49 -14.10 0.81
C SER A 56 3.84 -13.42 0.67
N TYR A 57 4.84 -13.98 1.34
CA TYR A 57 6.17 -13.44 1.39
C TYR A 57 7.22 -14.54 1.22
N ALA A 58 8.36 -14.17 0.65
CA ALA A 58 9.51 -15.05 0.52
C ALA A 58 10.81 -14.26 0.65
N GLN A 59 11.80 -14.87 1.30
CA GLN A 59 13.16 -14.35 1.32
C GLN A 59 13.82 -14.59 -0.05
N LYS A 60 14.40 -13.53 -0.62
CA LYS A 60 15.10 -13.58 -1.90
C LYS A 60 16.55 -13.15 -1.69
N GLN A 61 17.47 -13.94 -2.21
CA GLN A 61 18.86 -13.52 -2.31
C GLN A 61 18.97 -12.53 -3.46
N LEU A 62 19.32 -11.28 -3.16
CA LEU A 62 19.57 -10.28 -4.19
C LEU A 62 21.02 -10.45 -4.64
N ALA A 63 21.21 -10.70 -5.94
CA ALA A 63 22.50 -10.43 -6.55
C ALA A 63 22.84 -8.96 -6.24
N ALA A 64 24.07 -8.67 -5.81
CA ALA A 64 24.49 -7.31 -5.52
C ALA A 64 24.20 -6.41 -6.73
N GLN A 65 23.08 -5.71 -6.69
CA GLN A 65 22.84 -4.62 -7.61
C GLN A 65 23.80 -3.52 -7.15
N SER A 66 24.78 -3.22 -8.00
CA SER A 66 25.90 -2.28 -7.84
C SER A 66 25.56 -0.90 -7.22
N SER A 67 24.30 -0.60 -6.91
CA SER A 67 23.85 0.62 -6.24
C SER A 67 23.59 0.48 -4.73
N TYR A 68 23.46 -0.74 -4.19
CA TYR A 68 23.34 -1.00 -2.74
C TYR A 68 24.62 -1.61 -2.15
N GLY A 69 25.62 -1.83 -3.00
CA GLY A 69 26.82 -2.58 -2.66
C GLY A 69 27.78 -1.82 -1.75
N LYS A 70 27.69 -0.49 -1.56
CA LYS A 70 28.63 0.26 -0.72
C LYS A 70 27.94 0.90 0.47
N ASP A 71 28.40 0.59 1.69
CA ASP A 71 28.06 1.39 2.86
C ASP A 71 28.65 2.81 2.75
N ALA A 72 28.31 3.69 3.70
CA ALA A 72 28.86 5.04 3.80
C ALA A 72 30.40 5.09 3.93
N TYR A 73 31.06 3.94 4.10
CA TYR A 73 32.50 3.77 4.23
C TYR A 73 33.13 3.05 3.02
N GLY A 74 32.36 2.78 1.96
CA GLY A 74 32.86 2.21 0.71
C GLY A 74 33.05 0.70 0.68
N LYS A 75 32.56 -0.05 1.69
CA LYS A 75 32.67 -1.51 1.72
C LYS A 75 31.67 -2.18 0.77
N GLU A 76 32.19 -3.03 -0.12
CA GLU A 76 31.41 -3.81 -1.08
C GLU A 76 30.73 -5.02 -0.42
N TYR A 77 29.40 -5.11 -0.50
CA TYR A 77 28.62 -6.29 -0.10
C TYR A 77 28.26 -7.11 -1.35
N GLU A 78 28.71 -8.37 -1.40
CA GLU A 78 28.50 -9.28 -2.53
C GLU A 78 27.06 -9.78 -2.68
N SER A 79 26.22 -9.63 -1.65
CA SER A 79 24.81 -9.96 -1.74
C SER A 79 23.98 -9.28 -0.64
N GLY A 80 22.84 -8.70 -1.03
CA GLY A 80 21.82 -8.22 -0.11
C GLY A 80 20.75 -9.29 0.10
N ALA A 81 20.29 -9.49 1.33
CA ALA A 81 19.06 -10.25 1.58
C ALA A 81 17.86 -9.33 1.33
N GLY A 82 16.96 -9.72 0.43
CA GLY A 82 15.70 -9.03 0.14
C GLY A 82 14.49 -9.83 0.59
N HIS A 83 13.35 -9.16 0.68
CA HIS A 83 12.05 -9.79 0.89
C HIS A 83 11.13 -9.41 -0.26
N THR A 84 10.45 -10.39 -0.84
CA THR A 84 9.40 -10.15 -1.84
C THR A 84 8.07 -10.48 -1.21
N ASN A 85 7.18 -9.49 -1.17
CA ASN A 85 5.83 -9.63 -0.64
C ASN A 85 4.83 -9.40 -1.75
N LYS A 86 3.72 -10.11 -1.73
CA LYS A 86 2.58 -9.86 -2.62
C LYS A 86 1.30 -10.19 -1.89
N GLY A 87 0.23 -9.50 -2.25
CA GLY A 87 -1.05 -9.71 -1.60
C GLY A 87 -2.23 -9.20 -2.40
N SER A 88 -3.40 -9.51 -1.87
CA SER A 88 -4.69 -9.05 -2.35
C SER A 88 -5.54 -8.65 -1.16
N THR A 89 -6.24 -7.53 -1.29
CA THR A 89 -7.24 -7.06 -0.33
C THR A 89 -8.49 -6.74 -1.12
N TYR A 90 -9.66 -7.08 -0.59
CA TYR A 90 -10.89 -6.49 -1.10
C TYR A 90 -11.81 -6.06 0.04
N TYR A 91 -12.64 -5.07 -0.25
CA TYR A 91 -13.71 -4.59 0.64
C TYR A 91 -14.94 -4.22 -0.18
N ILE A 92 -16.08 -4.11 0.49
CA ILE A 92 -17.33 -3.65 -0.12
C ILE A 92 -17.46 -2.15 0.14
N SER A 93 -17.61 -1.36 -0.92
CA SER A 93 -17.81 0.08 -0.81
C SER A 93 -19.18 0.40 -0.18
N PRO A 94 -19.39 1.62 0.35
CA PRO A 94 -20.71 2.05 0.83
C PRO A 94 -21.83 1.92 -0.23
N GLU A 95 -21.47 1.93 -1.51
CA GLU A 95 -22.35 1.76 -2.67
C GLU A 95 -22.59 0.27 -3.03
N GLY A 96 -22.01 -0.67 -2.27
CA GLY A 96 -22.14 -2.11 -2.49
C GLY A 96 -21.18 -2.68 -3.53
N GLN A 97 -20.20 -1.91 -4.01
CA GLN A 97 -19.27 -2.36 -5.03
C GLN A 97 -18.06 -3.07 -4.40
N LYS A 98 -17.69 -4.23 -4.93
CA LYS A 98 -16.47 -4.92 -4.51
C LYS A 98 -15.24 -4.19 -5.06
N ILE A 99 -14.46 -3.57 -4.19
CA ILE A 99 -13.20 -2.91 -4.54
C ILE A 99 -12.06 -3.88 -4.21
N THR A 100 -11.27 -4.23 -5.22
CA THR A 100 -10.12 -5.13 -5.10
C THR A 100 -8.81 -4.37 -5.32
N LEU A 101 -7.82 -4.67 -4.49
CA LEU A 101 -6.46 -4.15 -4.57
C LEU A 101 -5.49 -5.33 -4.57
N ASN A 102 -4.74 -5.48 -5.66
CA ASN A 102 -3.63 -6.42 -5.76
C ASN A 102 -2.32 -5.64 -5.67
N TRP A 103 -1.28 -6.22 -5.09
CA TRP A 103 0.00 -5.53 -4.99
C TRP A 103 1.18 -6.51 -4.96
N VAL A 104 2.33 -6.00 -5.40
CA VAL A 104 3.65 -6.65 -5.27
C VAL A 104 4.60 -5.63 -4.68
N ALA A 105 5.43 -6.07 -3.73
CA ALA A 105 6.50 -5.30 -3.13
C ALA A 105 7.81 -6.09 -3.29
N ASP A 106 8.70 -5.57 -4.11
CA ASP A 106 9.98 -6.17 -4.47
C ASP A 106 11.07 -5.08 -4.60
N GLU A 107 12.16 -5.37 -5.31
CA GLU A 107 13.27 -4.43 -5.50
C GLU A 107 12.87 -3.17 -6.28
N ASN A 108 11.76 -3.22 -7.01
CA ASN A 108 11.19 -2.09 -7.74
C ASN A 108 10.18 -1.29 -6.89
N GLY A 109 10.04 -1.62 -5.60
CA GLY A 109 9.16 -0.94 -4.65
C GLY A 109 7.74 -1.51 -4.62
N PHE A 110 6.82 -0.73 -4.04
CA PHE A 110 5.41 -1.12 -3.90
C PHE A 110 4.62 -0.77 -5.16
N GLN A 111 4.01 -1.78 -5.79
CA GLN A 111 3.32 -1.69 -7.07
C GLN A 111 1.85 -2.11 -6.90
N PRO A 112 0.96 -1.19 -6.48
CA PRO A 112 -0.46 -1.48 -6.32
C PRO A 112 -1.19 -1.47 -7.66
N LYS A 113 -2.19 -2.34 -7.80
CA LYS A 113 -3.07 -2.48 -8.97
C LYS A 113 -4.52 -2.63 -8.49
N GLY A 114 -5.38 -1.72 -8.95
CA GLY A 114 -6.81 -1.78 -8.70
C GLY A 114 -7.52 -0.70 -9.52
N ASP A 115 -8.75 -0.99 -9.94
CA ASP A 115 -9.51 -0.10 -10.84
C ASP A 115 -9.85 1.26 -10.23
N HIS A 116 -9.78 1.35 -8.90
CA HIS A 116 -10.03 2.57 -8.12
C HIS A 116 -8.78 3.46 -7.97
N LEU A 117 -7.61 3.00 -8.42
CA LEU A 117 -6.37 3.76 -8.28
C LEU A 117 -6.26 4.83 -9.38
N PRO A 118 -5.70 6.01 -9.08
CA PRO A 118 -5.40 7.02 -10.09
C PRO A 118 -4.48 6.46 -11.18
N VAL A 119 -4.86 6.66 -12.44
CA VAL A 119 -3.96 6.39 -13.57
C VAL A 119 -3.12 7.64 -13.82
N ALA A 120 -1.80 7.48 -13.79
CA ALA A 120 -0.89 8.59 -14.09
C ALA A 120 -1.14 9.10 -15.52
N PRO A 121 -1.18 10.43 -15.75
CA PRO A 121 -1.34 10.98 -17.08
C PRO A 121 -0.15 10.58 -17.98
N VAL A 122 -0.45 10.10 -19.19
CA VAL A 122 0.58 9.78 -20.19
C VAL A 122 1.14 11.08 -20.75
N HIS A 123 2.39 11.40 -20.42
CA HIS A 123 3.11 12.51 -21.06
C HIS A 123 3.71 12.02 -22.39
N VAL A 124 3.12 12.41 -23.52
CA VAL A 124 3.75 12.23 -24.83
C VAL A 124 4.79 13.34 -24.99
N TYR A 125 6.07 12.99 -24.84
CA TYR A 125 7.17 13.90 -25.17
C TYR A 125 7.41 13.85 -26.67
N GLU A 126 6.94 14.86 -27.40
CA GLU A 126 7.53 15.15 -28.71
C GLU A 126 8.90 15.78 -28.46
N LEU A 127 9.95 14.99 -28.65
CA LEU A 127 11.29 15.56 -28.68
C LEU A 127 11.35 16.57 -29.82
N PRO A 128 11.79 17.81 -29.58
CA PRO A 128 11.97 18.77 -30.67
C PRO A 128 13.03 18.20 -31.61
N VAL A 129 12.58 17.75 -32.79
CA VAL A 129 13.49 17.42 -33.88
C VAL A 129 14.11 18.74 -34.31
N ALA A 130 15.39 18.94 -33.98
CA ALA A 130 16.11 20.12 -34.44
C ALA A 130 15.99 20.17 -35.98
N PRO A 131 15.65 21.34 -36.56
CA PRO A 131 15.63 21.47 -38.01
C PRO A 131 17.01 21.08 -38.54
N ALA A 132 17.04 20.20 -39.56
CA ALA A 132 18.28 19.84 -40.22
C ALA A 132 18.93 21.14 -40.72
N LEU A 133 20.07 21.51 -40.14
CA LEU A 133 20.79 22.68 -40.59
C LEU A 133 21.16 22.47 -42.07
N PRO A 134 20.90 23.42 -42.96
CA PRO A 134 21.30 23.27 -44.36
C PRO A 134 22.83 23.13 -44.39
N TYR A 135 23.31 21.97 -44.84
CA TYR A 135 24.71 21.78 -45.10
C TYR A 135 25.10 22.64 -46.30
N VAL A 136 25.72 23.80 -46.04
CA VAL A 136 26.34 24.61 -47.08
C VAL A 136 27.85 24.36 -47.02
N ARG A 137 28.38 23.67 -48.02
CA ARG A 137 29.83 23.49 -48.20
C ARG A 137 30.45 24.83 -48.61
N SER A 138 30.81 25.67 -47.65
CA SER A 138 31.60 26.88 -47.90
C SER A 138 33.09 26.54 -47.81
N GLY A 139 33.64 26.00 -48.89
CA GLY A 139 35.08 25.83 -49.04
C GLY A 139 35.43 25.53 -50.50
N PRO A 140 36.49 26.15 -51.06
CA PRO A 140 36.99 25.75 -52.38
C PRO A 140 37.44 24.30 -52.29
N GLY A 141 36.76 23.43 -53.03
CA GLY A 141 37.19 22.06 -53.20
C GLY A 141 38.52 22.05 -53.94
N PHE A 142 39.55 21.57 -53.26
CA PHE A 142 40.70 20.94 -53.88
C PHE A 142 40.68 19.46 -53.48
#